data_AF-A0A0Q8XH95-F1
#
_entry.id   AF-A0A0Q8XH95-F1
#
_cell.length_a   1.000
_cell.length_b   1.000
_cell.length_c   1.000
_cell.angle_alpha   90.00
_cell.angle_beta   90.00
_cell.angle_gamma   90.00
#
_symmetry.space_group_name_H-M   'P 1'
#
loop_
_entity.id
_entity.type
_entity.pdbx_description
1 polymer ?
#
loop_
_entity_poly.entity_id
_entity_poly.type
_entity_poly.pdbx_seq_one_letter_code
_entity_poly.pdbx_strand_id
1 'polypeptide(L)'
;MITQFHTEHREIVALANRLIRIIDPDNPPSIEALTKIRVELAASSDTHLVREAKFVERTLGMRDDVIAQGIGKRYKAGLMDLQLTLASHTGRWNPVAIRADWAGYRSAVRDQLALSIERIKWEERVVFPLIQHLEPGATETRQFVEFI
;
A
#
# COMPACT_ATOMS: atom_id res chain seq x y z
N MET A 1 5.51 -16.49 3.45
CA MET A 1 5.14 -15.54 2.36
C MET A 1 4.31 -14.37 2.87
N ILE A 2 3.20 -14.60 3.58
CA ILE A 2 2.36 -13.51 4.15
C ILE A 2 3.12 -12.62 5.15
N THR A 3 4.00 -13.21 5.96
CA THR A 3 4.90 -12.46 6.87
C THR A 3 5.74 -11.41 6.13
N GLN A 4 6.12 -11.69 4.88
CA GLN A 4 6.85 -10.74 4.06
C GLN A 4 5.97 -9.56 3.64
N PHE A 5 4.71 -9.79 3.23
CA PHE A 5 3.77 -8.70 2.92
C PHE A 5 3.50 -7.82 4.13
N HIS A 6 3.38 -8.39 5.34
CA HIS A 6 3.29 -7.58 6.56
C HIS A 6 4.55 -6.72 6.80
N THR A 7 5.74 -7.23 6.50
CA THR A 7 6.97 -6.43 6.57
C THR A 7 6.94 -5.28 5.58
N GLU A 8 6.54 -5.55 4.34
CA GLU A 8 6.40 -4.54 3.29
C GLU A 8 5.36 -3.47 3.64
N HIS A 9 4.21 -3.86 4.22
CA HIS A 9 3.22 -2.93 4.74
C HIS A 9 3.80 -2.01 5.81
N ARG A 10 4.58 -2.54 6.75
CA ARG A 10 5.25 -1.71 7.78
C ARG A 10 6.23 -0.72 7.15
N GLU A 11 6.97 -1.13 6.13
CA GLU A 11 7.89 -0.26 5.39
C GLU A 11 7.15 0.86 4.65
N ILE A 12 6.07 0.53 3.93
CA ILE A 12 5.22 1.50 3.23
C ILE A 12 4.61 2.49 4.23
N VAL A 13 4.09 2.01 5.37
CA VAL A 13 3.55 2.87 6.43
C VAL A 13 4.64 3.76 7.03
N ALA A 14 5.86 3.27 7.21
CA ALA A 14 6.98 4.08 7.68
C ALA A 14 7.35 5.20 6.69
N LEU A 15 7.38 4.89 5.38
CA LEU A 15 7.60 5.88 4.32
C LEU A 15 6.46 6.91 4.26
N ALA A 16 5.21 6.46 4.37
CA ALA A 16 4.03 7.33 4.44
C ALA A 16 4.12 8.31 5.63
N ASN A 17 4.45 7.81 6.82
CA ASN A 17 4.64 8.63 8.01
C ASN A 17 5.78 9.64 7.85
N ARG A 18 6.87 9.26 7.16
CA ARG A 18 7.97 10.17 6.85
C ARG A 18 7.54 11.25 5.87
N LEU A 19 6.76 10.92 4.85
CA LEU A 19 6.18 11.89 3.93
C LEU A 19 5.26 12.86 4.69
N ILE A 20 4.38 12.36 5.57
CA ILE A 20 3.53 13.21 6.42
C ILE A 20 4.37 14.22 7.20
N ARG A 21 5.45 13.80 7.85
CA ARG A 21 6.33 14.72 8.60
C ARG A 21 6.99 15.77 7.71
N ILE A 22 7.33 15.42 6.47
CA ILE A 22 7.95 16.34 5.49
C ILE A 22 6.94 17.40 5.02
N ILE A 23 5.67 17.03 4.87
CA ILE A 23 4.61 17.93 4.39
C ILE A 23 3.85 18.61 5.54
N ASP A 24 4.13 18.26 6.80
CA ASP A 24 3.41 18.81 7.95
C ASP A 24 3.64 20.31 8.16
N PRO A 25 4.86 20.86 7.96
CA PRO A 25 5.06 22.30 8.07
C PRO A 25 4.24 23.11 7.05
N ASP A 26 3.82 24.31 7.45
CA ASP A 26 3.08 25.22 6.58
C ASP A 26 3.93 25.77 5.43
N ASN A 27 5.25 25.82 5.60
CA ASN A 27 6.18 26.17 4.54
C ASN A 27 6.63 24.92 3.78
N PRO A 28 6.65 24.96 2.43
CA PRO A 28 7.09 23.82 1.64
C PRO A 28 8.58 23.51 1.89
N PRO A 29 8.96 22.22 1.99
CA PRO A 29 10.35 21.81 2.06
C PRO A 29 11.05 22.05 0.72
N SER A 30 12.35 21.73 0.64
CA SER A 30 13.02 21.71 -0.65
C SER A 30 12.35 20.69 -1.58
N ILE A 31 12.22 21.05 -2.86
CA ILE A 31 11.64 20.16 -3.88
C ILE A 31 12.43 18.86 -4.00
N GLU A 32 13.74 18.89 -3.77
CA GLU A 32 14.59 17.70 -3.74
C GLU A 32 14.20 16.73 -2.62
N ALA A 33 14.07 17.23 -1.37
CA ALA A 33 13.67 16.40 -0.23
C ALA A 33 12.28 15.80 -0.43
N LEU A 34 11.34 16.59 -0.97
CA LEU A 34 10.00 16.13 -1.29
C LEU A 34 9.99 15.09 -2.41
N THR A 35 10.75 15.32 -3.47
CA THR A 35 10.85 14.39 -4.61
C THR A 35 11.45 13.07 -4.18
N LYS A 36 12.51 13.09 -3.37
CA LYS A 36 13.17 11.90 -2.86
C LYS A 36 12.20 10.97 -2.13
N ILE A 37 11.45 11.48 -1.15
CA ILE A 37 10.52 10.63 -0.39
C ILE A 37 9.34 10.14 -1.25
N ARG A 38 8.88 10.95 -2.22
CA ARG A 38 7.81 10.53 -3.14
C ARG A 38 8.24 9.38 -4.03
N VAL A 39 9.46 9.42 -4.56
CA VAL A 39 10.03 8.35 -5.38
C VAL A 39 10.25 7.09 -4.55
N GLU A 40 10.80 7.22 -3.33
CA GLU A 40 11.00 6.09 -2.41
C GLU A 40 9.65 5.39 -2.10
N LEU A 41 8.61 6.16 -1.77
CA LEU A 41 7.28 5.61 -1.48
C LEU A 41 6.63 4.98 -2.71
N ALA A 42 6.71 5.62 -3.89
CA ALA A 42 6.16 5.08 -5.13
C ALA A 42 6.82 3.75 -5.51
N ALA A 43 8.16 3.69 -5.50
CA ALA A 43 8.89 2.47 -5.85
C ALA A 43 8.59 1.30 -4.89
N SER A 44 8.53 1.58 -3.58
CA SER A 44 8.15 0.59 -2.57
C SER A 44 6.71 0.09 -2.80
N SER A 45 5.77 1.00 -3.04
CA SER A 45 4.36 0.66 -3.29
C SER A 45 4.19 -0.15 -4.57
N ASP A 46 4.77 0.27 -5.69
CA ASP A 46 4.66 -0.43 -6.98
C ASP A 46 5.20 -1.86 -6.90
N THR A 47 6.37 -2.03 -6.29
CA THR A 47 7.00 -3.34 -6.12
C THR A 47 6.15 -4.27 -5.24
N HIS A 48 5.57 -3.73 -4.17
CA HIS A 48 4.68 -4.45 -3.29
C HIS A 48 3.38 -4.86 -4.00
N LEU A 49 2.67 -3.91 -4.61
CA LEU A 49 1.37 -4.13 -5.25
C LEU A 49 1.44 -5.18 -6.36
N VAL A 50 2.51 -5.19 -7.18
CA VAL A 50 2.69 -6.19 -8.25
C VAL A 50 2.84 -7.60 -7.68
N ARG A 51 3.61 -7.76 -6.61
CA ARG A 51 3.85 -9.07 -5.98
C ARG A 51 2.61 -9.56 -5.26
N GLU A 52 1.97 -8.69 -4.50
CA GLU A 52 0.75 -9.01 -3.76
C GLU A 52 -0.39 -9.38 -4.71
N ALA A 53 -0.60 -8.61 -5.79
CA ALA A 53 -1.63 -8.91 -6.77
C ALA A 53 -1.49 -10.31 -7.39
N LYS A 54 -0.26 -10.67 -7.79
CA LYS A 54 0.02 -12.02 -8.33
C LYS A 54 -0.23 -13.11 -7.29
N PHE A 55 0.13 -12.87 -6.03
CA PHE A 55 -0.10 -13.80 -4.94
C PHE A 55 -1.60 -14.01 -4.69
N VAL A 56 -2.36 -12.93 -4.53
CA VAL A 56 -3.81 -12.97 -4.30
C VAL A 56 -4.55 -13.59 -5.47
N GLU A 57 -4.20 -13.24 -6.71
CA GLU A 57 -4.82 -13.82 -7.91
C GLU A 57 -4.58 -15.33 -7.99
N ARG A 58 -3.35 -15.78 -7.74
CA ARG A 58 -3.03 -17.21 -7.73
C ARG A 58 -3.83 -17.97 -6.66
N THR A 59 -3.95 -17.41 -5.45
CA THR A 59 -4.55 -18.15 -4.33
C THR A 59 -6.08 -18.07 -4.29
N LEU A 60 -6.67 -16.92 -4.61
CA LEU A 60 -8.12 -16.70 -4.54
C LEU A 60 -8.83 -16.75 -5.90
N GLY A 61 -8.14 -16.35 -6.99
CA GLY A 61 -8.75 -16.17 -8.30
C GLY A 61 -9.12 -17.47 -9.03
N MET A 62 -8.49 -18.59 -8.67
CA MET A 62 -8.68 -19.89 -9.34
C MET A 62 -9.48 -20.90 -8.49
N ARG A 63 -10.11 -20.46 -7.40
CA ARG A 63 -10.83 -21.33 -6.46
C ARG A 63 -12.32 -21.44 -6.85
N ASP A 64 -12.93 -22.59 -6.63
CA ASP A 64 -14.39 -22.80 -6.78
C ASP A 64 -15.21 -22.32 -5.57
N ASP A 65 -14.56 -21.81 -4.54
CA ASP A 65 -15.21 -21.25 -3.35
C ASP A 65 -15.76 -19.84 -3.62
N VAL A 66 -17.08 -19.66 -3.45
CA VAL A 66 -17.78 -18.40 -3.77
C VAL A 66 -17.28 -17.22 -2.91
N ILE A 67 -16.92 -17.46 -1.65
CA ILE A 67 -16.39 -16.43 -0.76
C ILE A 67 -15.00 -16.00 -1.22
N ALA A 68 -14.12 -16.96 -1.52
CA ALA A 68 -12.78 -16.70 -2.05
C ALA A 68 -12.84 -15.92 -3.36
N GLN A 69 -13.71 -16.31 -4.29
CA GLN A 69 -13.93 -15.57 -5.53
C GLN A 69 -14.45 -14.15 -5.29
N GLY A 70 -15.41 -13.97 -4.37
CA GLY A 70 -15.94 -12.67 -4.01
C GLY A 70 -14.87 -11.72 -3.46
N ILE A 71 -14.03 -12.23 -2.55
CA ILE A 71 -12.90 -11.48 -1.99
C ILE A 71 -11.87 -11.16 -3.08
N GLY A 72 -11.51 -12.13 -3.93
CA GLY A 72 -10.57 -11.93 -5.04
C GLY A 72 -11.05 -10.87 -6.03
N LYS A 73 -12.33 -10.88 -6.40
CA LYS A 73 -12.93 -9.85 -7.27
C LYS A 73 -12.89 -8.46 -6.61
N ARG A 74 -13.25 -8.35 -5.34
CA ARG A 74 -13.19 -7.09 -4.58
C ARG A 74 -11.75 -6.57 -4.49
N TYR A 75 -10.79 -7.45 -4.22
CA TYR A 75 -9.38 -7.10 -4.17
C TYR A 75 -8.90 -6.49 -5.49
N LYS A 76 -9.21 -7.14 -6.62
CA LYS A 76 -8.82 -6.69 -7.96
C LYS A 76 -9.43 -5.33 -8.31
N ALA A 77 -10.73 -5.15 -8.07
CA ALA A 77 -11.41 -3.88 -8.30
C ALA A 77 -10.79 -2.75 -7.47
N GLY A 78 -10.62 -2.96 -6.16
CA GLY A 78 -10.01 -1.97 -5.28
C GLY A 78 -8.55 -1.66 -5.62
N LEU A 79 -7.81 -2.61 -6.20
CA LEU A 79 -6.44 -2.38 -6.66
C LEU A 79 -6.41 -1.48 -7.89
N MET A 80 -7.28 -1.73 -8.86
CA MET A 80 -7.42 -0.88 -10.05
C MET A 80 -7.80 0.55 -9.67
N ASP A 81 -8.77 0.71 -8.76
CA ASP A 81 -9.17 2.03 -8.26
C ASP A 81 -8.00 2.75 -7.57
N LEU A 82 -7.25 2.05 -6.72
CA LEU A 82 -6.07 2.64 -6.06
C LEU A 82 -5.01 3.09 -7.08
N GLN A 83 -4.72 2.27 -8.09
CA GLN A 83 -3.77 2.61 -9.15
C GLN A 83 -4.22 3.85 -9.95
N LEU A 84 -5.52 3.97 -10.26
CA LEU A 84 -6.08 5.13 -10.94
C LEU A 84 -5.98 6.41 -10.10
N THR A 85 -6.24 6.32 -8.80
CA THR A 85 -6.10 7.48 -7.88
C THR A 85 -4.64 7.91 -7.76
N LEU A 86 -3.69 6.97 -7.63
CA LEU A 86 -2.25 7.25 -7.59
C LEU A 86 -1.74 7.90 -8.88
N ALA A 87 -2.15 7.38 -10.03
CA ALA A 87 -1.80 7.96 -11.33
C ALA A 87 -2.35 9.40 -11.45
N SER A 88 -3.61 9.61 -11.07
CA SER A 88 -4.25 10.93 -11.07
C SER A 88 -3.55 11.90 -10.11
N HIS A 89 -3.19 11.44 -8.91
CA HIS A 89 -2.45 12.22 -7.93
C HIS A 89 -1.09 12.66 -8.48
N THR A 90 -0.33 11.73 -9.06
CA THR A 90 1.00 11.99 -9.61
C THR A 90 0.94 12.93 -10.81
N GLY A 91 -0.03 12.75 -11.71
CA GLY A 91 -0.24 13.64 -12.86
C GLY A 91 -0.64 15.06 -12.48
N ARG A 92 -1.48 15.22 -11.44
CA ARG A 92 -1.91 16.52 -10.94
C ARG A 92 -0.79 17.28 -10.23
N TRP A 93 -0.04 16.60 -9.36
CA TRP A 93 0.90 17.25 -8.44
C TRP A 93 2.35 17.22 -8.93
N ASN A 94 2.62 17.98 -9.99
CA ASN A 94 3.97 18.28 -10.46
C ASN A 94 4.62 19.42 -9.62
N PRO A 95 5.94 19.68 -9.74
CA PRO A 95 6.61 20.71 -8.93
C PRO A 95 6.04 22.13 -9.08
N VAL A 96 5.48 22.47 -10.23
CA VAL A 96 4.84 23.79 -10.46
C VAL A 96 3.53 23.87 -9.68
N ALA A 97 2.67 22.85 -9.80
CA ALA A 97 1.39 22.78 -9.08
C ALA A 97 1.57 22.75 -7.56
N ILE A 98 2.55 22.00 -7.06
CA ILE A 98 2.85 21.92 -5.62
C ILE A 98 3.29 23.27 -5.05
N ARG A 99 4.10 24.03 -5.80
CA ARG A 99 4.51 25.37 -5.38
C ARG A 99 3.36 26.37 -5.42
N ALA A 100 2.45 26.22 -6.40
CA ALA A 100 1.28 27.08 -6.54
C ALA A 100 0.20 26.82 -5.48
N ASP A 101 0.06 25.57 -5.03
CA ASP A 101 -0.96 25.16 -4.06
C ASP A 101 -0.41 24.12 -3.07
N TRP A 102 0.39 24.60 -2.11
CA TRP A 102 0.99 23.75 -1.08
C TRP A 102 -0.05 23.15 -0.13
N ALA A 103 -1.06 23.93 0.27
CA ALA A 103 -2.11 23.46 1.17
C ALA A 103 -2.97 22.36 0.51
N GLY A 104 -3.33 22.54 -0.76
CA GLY A 104 -4.05 21.53 -1.53
C GLY A 104 -3.24 20.27 -1.73
N TYR A 105 -1.92 20.40 -2.01
CA TYR A 105 -1.04 19.23 -2.09
C TYR A 105 -0.99 18.46 -0.75
N ARG A 106 -0.83 19.16 0.38
CA ARG A 106 -0.83 18.55 1.71
C ARG A 106 -2.10 17.76 1.99
N SER A 107 -3.26 18.34 1.67
CA SER A 107 -4.55 17.65 1.80
C SER A 107 -4.59 16.41 0.92
N ALA A 108 -4.27 16.55 -0.37
CA ALA A 108 -4.34 15.46 -1.33
C ALA A 108 -3.40 14.30 -0.98
N VAL A 109 -2.22 14.56 -0.39
CA VAL A 109 -1.33 13.50 0.09
C VAL A 109 -1.95 12.76 1.27
N ARG A 110 -2.55 13.48 2.24
CA ARG A 110 -3.23 12.84 3.38
C ARG A 110 -4.37 11.93 2.91
N ASP A 111 -5.17 12.41 1.97
CA ASP A 111 -6.28 11.63 1.39
C ASP A 111 -5.76 10.38 0.69
N GLN A 112 -4.72 10.51 -0.15
CA GLN A 112 -4.13 9.38 -0.87
C GLN A 112 -3.54 8.33 0.09
N LEU A 113 -2.84 8.77 1.14
CA LEU A 113 -2.26 7.86 2.13
C LEU A 113 -3.34 7.16 2.97
N ALA A 114 -4.45 7.85 3.27
CA ALA A 114 -5.57 7.23 3.97
C ALA A 114 -6.16 6.06 3.17
N LEU A 115 -6.32 6.20 1.85
CA LEU A 115 -6.77 5.12 0.98
C LEU A 115 -5.84 3.90 1.03
N SER A 116 -4.52 4.12 0.94
CA SER A 116 -3.53 3.04 1.03
C SER A 116 -3.56 2.35 2.40
N ILE A 117 -3.71 3.12 3.49
CA ILE A 117 -3.77 2.57 4.85
C ILE A 117 -5.03 1.74 5.07
N GLU A 118 -6.19 2.21 4.60
CA GLU A 118 -7.44 1.44 4.72
C GLU A 118 -7.41 0.15 3.91
N ARG A 119 -6.75 0.16 2.75
CA ARG A 119 -6.48 -1.04 1.96
C ARG A 119 -5.62 -2.05 2.75
N ILE A 120 -4.47 -1.62 3.26
CA ILE A 120 -3.58 -2.45 4.09
C ILE A 120 -4.35 -3.07 5.26
N LYS A 121 -5.13 -2.26 5.99
CA LYS A 121 -5.94 -2.77 7.12
C LYS A 121 -6.98 -3.80 6.68
N TRP A 122 -7.54 -3.66 5.49
CA TRP A 122 -8.50 -4.62 4.97
C TRP A 122 -7.81 -5.91 4.53
N GLU A 123 -6.66 -5.83 3.87
CA GLU A 123 -5.84 -6.98 3.49
C GLU A 123 -5.44 -7.81 4.71
N GLU A 124 -4.90 -7.15 5.75
CA GLU A 124 -4.44 -7.83 6.96
C GLU A 124 -5.58 -8.43 7.79
N ARG A 125 -6.77 -7.83 7.77
CA ARG A 125 -7.92 -8.33 8.57
C ARG A 125 -8.77 -9.36 7.83
N VAL A 126 -8.74 -9.36 6.50
CA VAL A 126 -9.71 -10.13 5.70
C VAL A 126 -9.00 -11.02 4.68
N VAL A 127 -8.14 -10.44 3.84
CA VAL A 127 -7.56 -11.16 2.70
C VAL A 127 -6.52 -12.18 3.17
N PHE A 128 -5.54 -11.76 3.96
CA PHE A 128 -4.49 -12.66 4.44
C PHE A 128 -5.01 -13.76 5.36
N PRO A 129 -5.90 -13.51 6.33
CA PRO A 129 -6.48 -14.57 7.14
C PRO A 129 -7.24 -15.62 6.31
N LEU A 130 -7.98 -15.18 5.28
CA LEU A 130 -8.65 -16.10 4.36
C LEU A 130 -7.63 -16.95 3.58
N ILE A 131 -6.57 -16.32 3.06
CA ILE A 131 -5.51 -17.04 2.36
C ILE A 131 -4.83 -18.05 3.29
N GLN A 132 -4.54 -17.70 4.54
CA GLN A 132 -3.95 -18.63 5.52
C GLN A 132 -4.87 -19.82 5.82
N HIS A 133 -6.18 -19.59 5.88
CA HIS A 133 -7.14 -20.66 6.07
C HIS A 133 -7.17 -21.63 4.88
N LEU A 134 -7.12 -21.11 3.65
CA LEU A 134 -7.17 -21.89 2.41
C LEU A 134 -5.82 -22.51 2.03
N GLU A 135 -4.71 -21.91 2.48
CA GLU A 135 -3.33 -22.34 2.25
C GLU A 135 -2.50 -22.19 3.54
N PRO A 136 -2.60 -23.12 4.51
CA PRO A 136 -1.88 -23.02 5.80
C PRO A 136 -0.36 -22.86 5.67
N GLY A 137 0.23 -23.33 4.56
CA GLY A 137 1.65 -23.16 4.23
C GLY A 137 2.05 -21.75 3.78
N ALA A 138 1.11 -20.83 3.53
CA ALA A 138 1.41 -19.46 3.08
C ALA A 138 2.22 -18.62 4.10
N THR A 139 2.32 -19.10 5.35
CA THR A 139 2.89 -18.37 6.49
C THR A 139 4.39 -18.58 6.72
N GLU A 140 5.16 -19.36 5.93
CA GLU A 140 6.61 -19.59 6.19
C GLU A 140 7.32 -18.35 6.79
N THR A 141 7.77 -18.36 8.04
CA THR A 141 8.67 -19.31 8.71
C THR A 141 8.19 -19.81 10.09
N ARG A 142 8.24 -21.13 10.33
CA ARG A 142 8.40 -21.69 11.69
C ARG A 142 9.80 -21.31 12.19
N GLN A 143 9.89 -20.30 13.04
CA GLN A 143 10.96 -20.20 14.02
C GLN A 143 10.31 -20.01 15.39
N PHE A 144 10.23 -21.10 16.14
CA PHE A 144 10.18 -21.00 17.59
C PHE A 144 11.48 -20.32 18.02
N VAL A 145 11.37 -19.12 18.58
CA VAL A 145 12.42 -18.58 19.46
C VAL A 145 11.85 -18.73 20.86
N GLU A 146 12.25 -19.81 21.53
CA GLU A 146 12.20 -19.88 22.98
C GLU A 146 13.18 -18.84 23.52
N PHE A 147 12.71 -17.96 24.41
CA PHE A 147 13.59 -17.17 25.25
C PHE A 147 13.70 -17.87 26.62
N ILE A 148 14.94 -18.16 27.00
CA ILE A 148 15.37 -18.38 28.39
C ILE A 148 15.45 -17.00 29.06
#